data_AF-A0A955U5K0-F1
#
_entry.id   AF-A0A955U5K0-F1
#
_cell.length_a   1.000
_cell.length_b   1.000
_cell.length_c   1.000
_cell.angle_alpha   90.00
_cell.angle_beta   90.00
_cell.angle_gamma   90.00
#
_symmetry.space_group_name_H-M   'P 1'
#
loop_
_entity.id
_entity.type
_entity.pdbx_description
1 polymer ?
#
loop_
_entity_poly.entity_id
_entity_poly.type
_entity_poly.pdbx_seq_one_letter_code
_entity_poly.pdbx_strand_id
1 'polypeptide(L)'
;MLLVAGPDYDAEIKQLQATMHTIEQVLDIDAMRTEIADLGEQVAAPDLWDDQANATRVTGRLSALQGQVERFRGLQQRIDDLAVLAELAAEE
;
A
#
# COMPACT_ATOMS: atom_id res chain seq x y z
N MET A 1 39.03 15.65 -3.18
CA MET A 1 37.82 15.06 -2.58
C MET A 1 36.73 15.22 -3.62
N LEU A 2 36.49 14.18 -4.43
CA LEU A 2 35.44 14.21 -5.43
C LEU A 2 34.13 14.16 -4.64
N LEU A 3 33.40 15.27 -4.56
CA LEU A 3 31.99 15.21 -4.23
C LEU A 3 31.38 14.27 -5.27
N VAL A 4 30.89 13.12 -4.81
CA VAL A 4 30.01 12.28 -5.62
C VAL A 4 28.78 13.14 -5.86
N ALA A 5 28.75 13.89 -6.95
CA ALA A 5 27.51 14.40 -7.51
C ALA A 5 26.79 13.17 -8.09
N GLY A 6 26.22 12.36 -7.19
CA GLY A 6 25.23 11.36 -7.56
C GLY A 6 24.02 12.06 -8.20
N PRO A 7 23.12 11.29 -8.84
CA PRO A 7 21.81 11.78 -9.24
C PRO A 7 21.16 12.64 -8.14
N ASP A 8 20.32 13.61 -8.52
CA ASP A 8 19.47 14.34 -7.57
C ASP A 8 18.40 13.38 -7.03
N TYR A 9 18.82 12.51 -6.09
CA TYR A 9 17.99 11.47 -5.50
C TYR A 9 16.77 12.07 -4.81
N ASP A 10 16.89 13.27 -4.23
CA ASP A 10 15.77 13.99 -3.63
C ASP A 10 14.69 14.30 -4.66
N ALA A 11 15.07 14.78 -5.85
CA ALA A 11 14.11 15.06 -6.92
C ALA A 11 13.44 13.78 -7.44
N GLU A 12 14.21 12.71 -7.64
CA GLU A 12 13.67 11.42 -8.09
C GLU A 12 12.71 10.79 -7.06
N ILE A 13 13.06 10.83 -5.78
CA ILE A 13 12.23 10.32 -4.68
C ILE A 13 10.93 11.12 -4.56
N LYS A 14 10.98 12.46 -4.67
CA LYS A 14 9.77 13.30 -4.70
C LYS A 14 8.87 12.94 -5.88
N GLN A 15 9.43 12.64 -7.05
CA GLN A 15 8.65 12.20 -8.20
C GLN A 15 8.00 10.82 -7.97
N LEU A 16 8.71 9.88 -7.33
CA LEU A 16 8.15 8.59 -6.94
C LEU A 16 7.01 8.76 -5.93
N GLN A 17 7.17 9.60 -4.91
CA GLN A 17 6.12 9.91 -3.93
C GLN A 17 4.87 10.51 -4.59
N ALA A 18 5.04 11.48 -5.50
CA ALA A 18 3.93 12.07 -6.25
C ALA A 18 3.20 11.03 -7.13
N THR A 19 3.97 10.13 -7.75
CA THR A 19 3.41 9.02 -8.54
C THR A 19 2.63 8.06 -7.66
N MET A 20 3.17 7.69 -6.49
CA MET A 20 2.48 6.83 -5.52
C MET A 20 1.19 7.45 -5.00
N HIS A 21 1.18 8.76 -4.73
CA HIS A 21 -0.04 9.46 -4.33
C HIS A 21 -1.10 9.46 -5.44
N THR A 22 -0.69 9.61 -6.70
CA THR A 22 -1.63 9.49 -7.84
C THR A 22 -2.19 8.06 -7.93
N ILE A 23 -1.34 7.05 -7.72
CA ILE A 23 -1.76 5.63 -7.70
C ILE A 23 -2.75 5.39 -6.55
N GLU A 24 -2.51 5.95 -5.37
CA GLU A 24 -3.40 5.86 -4.21
C GLU A 24 -4.82 6.33 -4.55
N GLN A 25 -4.92 7.49 -5.21
CA GLN A 25 -6.18 8.09 -5.62
C GLN A 25 -6.89 7.28 -6.71
N VAL A 26 -6.15 6.77 -7.69
CA VAL A 26 -6.71 5.96 -8.79
C VAL A 26 -7.19 4.60 -8.29
N LEU A 27 -6.47 3.99 -7.35
CA LEU A 27 -6.85 2.72 -6.74
C LEU A 27 -7.95 2.87 -5.68
N ASP A 28 -8.20 4.09 -5.20
CA ASP A 28 -9.13 4.37 -4.11
C ASP A 28 -8.84 3.49 -2.87
N ILE A 29 -7.61 3.62 -2.37
CA ILE A 29 -7.11 2.81 -1.25
C ILE A 29 -7.97 3.00 0.00
N ASP A 30 -8.56 4.17 0.20
CA ASP A 30 -9.46 4.44 1.33
C ASP A 30 -10.77 3.67 1.20
N ALA A 31 -11.41 3.66 0.02
CA ALA A 31 -12.60 2.83 -0.19
C ALA A 31 -12.29 1.34 -0.01
N MET A 32 -11.13 0.86 -0.49
CA MET A 32 -10.70 -0.52 -0.26
C MET A 32 -10.55 -0.85 1.22
N ARG A 33 -10.02 0.07 2.04
CA ARG A 33 -9.89 -0.12 3.49
C ARG A 33 -11.25 -0.20 4.17
N THR A 34 -12.20 0.64 3.77
CA THR A 34 -13.58 0.57 4.27
C THR A 34 -14.22 -0.75 3.89
N GLU A 35 -14.13 -1.18 2.63
CA GLU A 35 -14.69 -2.47 2.20
C GLU A 35 -14.04 -3.67 2.94
N ILE A 36 -12.72 -3.62 3.19
CA ILE A 36 -12.03 -4.63 4.00
C ILE A 36 -12.61 -4.70 5.43
N ALA A 37 -12.90 -3.57 6.06
CA ALA A 37 -13.48 -3.53 7.40
C ALA A 37 -14.88 -4.18 7.39
N ASP A 38 -15.74 -3.75 6.46
CA ASP A 38 -17.12 -4.25 6.33
C ASP A 38 -17.16 -5.77 6.01
N LEU A 39 -16.27 -6.24 5.14
CA LEU A 39 -16.15 -7.67 4.84
C LEU A 39 -15.55 -8.44 6.01
N GLY A 40 -14.64 -7.82 6.78
CA GLY A 40 -14.09 -8.40 8.00
C GLY A 40 -15.16 -8.66 9.05
N GLU A 41 -16.09 -7.72 9.24
CA GLU A 41 -17.25 -7.89 10.12
C GLU A 41 -18.16 -9.04 9.64
N GLN A 42 -18.43 -9.12 8.35
CA GLN A 42 -19.22 -10.22 7.77
C GLN A 42 -18.54 -11.59 7.98
N VAL A 43 -17.22 -11.68 7.78
CA VAL A 43 -16.48 -12.93 7.99
C VAL A 43 -16.51 -13.39 9.45
N ALA A 44 -16.58 -12.46 10.39
CA ALA A 44 -16.71 -12.76 11.81
C ALA A 44 -18.13 -13.20 12.21
N ALA A 45 -19.13 -12.97 11.36
CA ALA A 45 -20.53 -13.30 11.63
C ALA A 45 -20.78 -14.82 11.45
N PRO A 46 -21.32 -15.55 12.46
CA PRO A 46 -21.52 -17.00 12.38
C PRO A 46 -22.48 -17.45 11.27
N ASP A 47 -23.50 -16.63 10.98
CA ASP A 47 -24.54 -16.88 9.98
C ASP A 47 -24.01 -16.83 8.54
N LEU A 48 -22.87 -16.18 8.29
CA LEU A 48 -22.23 -16.24 6.98
C LEU A 48 -21.92 -17.69 6.55
N TRP A 49 -21.60 -18.55 7.52
CA TRP A 49 -21.15 -19.91 7.28
C TRP A 49 -22.30 -20.90 7.02
N ASP A 50 -23.55 -20.47 7.18
CA ASP A 50 -24.73 -21.24 6.78
C ASP A 50 -24.86 -21.34 5.25
N ASP A 51 -24.27 -20.39 4.51
CA ASP A 51 -24.12 -20.41 3.05
C ASP A 51 -22.64 -20.48 2.65
N GLN A 52 -22.16 -21.69 2.40
CA GLN A 52 -20.76 -21.94 2.04
C GLN A 52 -20.33 -21.22 0.74
N ALA A 53 -21.23 -21.06 -0.23
CA ALA A 53 -20.92 -20.39 -1.49
C ALA A 53 -20.74 -18.88 -1.26
N ASN A 54 -21.62 -18.28 -0.45
CA ASN A 54 -21.49 -16.89 -0.05
C ASN A 54 -20.24 -16.65 0.81
N ALA A 55 -19.98 -17.52 1.80
CA ALA A 55 -18.77 -17.44 2.64
C ALA A 55 -17.48 -17.46 1.81
N THR A 56 -17.39 -18.37 0.82
CA THR A 56 -16.24 -18.45 -0.09
C THR A 56 -16.06 -17.17 -0.90
N ARG A 57 -17.17 -16.58 -1.39
CA ARG A 57 -17.14 -15.34 -2.16
C ARG A 57 -16.66 -14.16 -1.32
N VAL A 58 -17.21 -13.99 -0.11
CA VAL A 58 -16.89 -12.90 0.82
C VAL A 58 -15.44 -12.97 1.28
N THR A 59 -14.98 -14.15 1.72
CA THR A 59 -13.59 -14.37 2.16
C THR A 59 -12.58 -14.20 1.02
N GLY A 60 -12.93 -14.65 -0.19
CA GLY A 60 -12.11 -14.46 -1.39
C GLY A 60 -11.96 -12.98 -1.75
N ARG A 61 -13.05 -12.21 -1.71
CA ARG A 61 -13.03 -10.75 -1.94
C ARG A 61 -12.18 -10.04 -0.88
N LEU A 62 -12.36 -10.38 0.39
CA LEU A 62 -11.58 -9.83 1.50
C LEU A 62 -10.07 -10.06 1.28
N SER A 63 -9.67 -11.30 0.98
CA SER A 63 -8.27 -11.66 0.72
C SER A 63 -7.69 -10.89 -0.47
N ALA A 64 -8.46 -10.72 -1.55
CA ALA A 64 -8.02 -10.00 -2.73
C ALA A 64 -7.79 -8.51 -2.46
N LEU A 65 -8.66 -7.87 -1.66
CA LEU A 65 -8.52 -6.46 -1.28
C LEU A 65 -7.36 -6.25 -0.31
N GLN A 66 -7.25 -7.09 0.71
CA GLN A 66 -6.11 -7.05 1.64
C GLN A 66 -4.78 -7.17 0.91
N GLY A 67 -4.67 -8.09 -0.06
CA GLY A 67 -3.48 -8.22 -0.88
C GLY A 67 -3.19 -7.01 -1.76
N GLN A 68 -4.20 -6.27 -2.23
CA GLN A 68 -4.00 -5.03 -3.00
C GLN A 68 -3.46 -3.91 -2.11
N VAL A 69 -4.10 -3.70 -0.95
CA VAL A 69 -3.68 -2.67 0.03
C VAL A 69 -2.27 -2.95 0.54
N GLU A 70 -1.95 -4.22 0.82
CA GLU A 70 -0.61 -4.61 1.30
C GLU A 70 0.48 -4.32 0.26
N ARG A 71 0.23 -4.65 -1.02
CA ARG A 71 1.18 -4.33 -2.11
C ARG A 71 1.42 -2.83 -2.25
N PHE A 72 0.36 -2.03 -2.16
CA PHE A 72 0.46 -0.58 -2.21
C PHE A 72 1.31 -0.04 -1.06
N ARG A 73 0.98 -0.44 0.18
CA ARG A 73 1.72 -0.03 1.39
C ARG A 73 3.19 -0.42 1.34
N GLY A 74 3.49 -1.65 0.89
CA GLY A 74 4.86 -2.13 0.76
C GLY A 74 5.69 -1.31 -0.24
N LEU A 75 5.10 -0.85 -1.35
CA LEU A 75 5.79 0.04 -2.30
C LEU A 75 6.00 1.44 -1.70
N GLN A 76 4.99 1.99 -1.03
CA GLN A 76 5.10 3.29 -0.37
C GLN A 76 6.22 3.28 0.68
N GLN A 77 6.23 2.28 1.56
CA GLN A 77 7.24 2.15 2.60
C GLN A 77 8.66 2.09 2.03
N ARG A 78 8.87 1.36 0.92
CA ARG A 78 10.20 1.29 0.28
C ARG A 78 10.67 2.63 -0.28
N ILE A 79 9.76 3.50 -0.70
CA ILE A 79 10.09 4.85 -1.15
C ILE A 79 10.41 5.75 0.05
N ASP A 80 9.67 5.61 1.14
CA ASP A 80 9.95 6.33 2.39
C ASP A 80 11.31 5.91 2.97
N ASP A 81 11.62 4.62 3.00
CA ASP A 81 12.92 4.08 3.41
C ASP A 81 14.06 4.60 2.51
N LEU A 82 13.81 4.70 1.19
CA LEU A 82 14.78 5.26 0.25
C LEU A 82 15.07 6.75 0.53
N ALA A 83 14.05 7.52 0.93
CA ALA A 83 14.22 8.92 1.33
C ALA A 83 15.15 9.05 2.55
N VAL A 84 14.94 8.21 3.56
CA VAL A 84 15.79 8.19 4.76
C VAL A 84 17.23 7.83 4.41
N LEU A 85 17.44 6.81 3.57
CA LEU A 85 18.79 6.42 3.16
C LEU A 85 19.52 7.51 2.35
N ALA A 86 18.79 8.25 1.51
CA ALA A 86 19.35 9.36 0.74
C ALA A 86 19.75 10.53 1.65
N GLU A 87 18.93 10.86 2.65
CA GLU A 87 19.22 11.87 3.67
C GLU A 87 20.50 11.50 4.44
N LEU A 88 20.59 10.27 4.95
CA LEU A 88 21.78 9.78 5.66
C LEU A 88 23.05 9.86 4.80
N ALA A 89 22.96 9.52 3.51
CA ALA A 89 24.10 9.59 2.59
C ALA A 89 24.53 11.04 2.26
N ALA A 90 23.64 12.03 2.40
CA ALA A 90 23.94 13.44 2.19
C ALA A 90 24.56 14.10 3.43
N GLU A 91 24.39 13.51 4.61
CA GLU A 91 24.97 13.97 5.87
C GLU A 91 26.42 13.47 6.11
N GLU A 92 26.91 12.52 5.32
CA GLU A 92 28.30 12.01 5.31
C GLU A 92 29.23 12.76 4.33
#